data_AF-A0A956DCI2-F1
#
_entry.id   AF-A0A956DCI2-F1
#
_cell.length_a   1.000
_cell.length_b   1.000
_cell.length_c   1.000
_cell.angle_alpha   90.00
_cell.angle_beta   90.00
_cell.angle_gamma   90.00
#
_symmetry.space_group_name_H-M   'P 1'
#
loop_
_entity.id
_entity.type
_entity.pdbx_description
1 polymer ?
#
loop_
_entity_poly.entity_id
_entity_poly.type
_entity_poly.pdbx_seq_one_letter_code
_entity_poly.pdbx_strand_id
1 'polypeptide(L)'
;LLAGLQLTQSMDLGVAVFEAVSALATVGLSIGGTAQLDEVGKVLIMFAMFAGRVGPLTLFLFLSEQKGDELWKHPEEEVDVG
;
A
#
# COMPACT_ATOMS: atom_id res chain seq x y z
N LEU A 1 0.26 13.47 4.18
CA LEU A 1 -0.35 13.33 2.84
C LEU A 1 -1.66 14.13 2.74
N LEU A 2 -2.71 13.78 3.48
CA LEU A 2 -3.99 14.52 3.47
C LEU A 2 -3.86 16.02 3.76
N ALA A 3 -3.15 16.40 4.83
CA ALA A 3 -2.94 17.81 5.17
C ALA A 3 -2.09 18.58 4.13
N GLY A 4 -1.14 17.90 3.46
CA GLY A 4 -0.31 18.51 2.42
C GLY A 4 -1.06 18.74 1.10
N LEU A 5 -1.98 17.82 0.76
CA LEU A 5 -2.86 17.95 -0.40
C LEU A 5 -3.92 19.03 -0.19
N GLN A 6 -4.51 19.14 1.01
CA GLN A 6 -5.46 20.21 1.33
C GLN A 6 -4.84 21.60 1.35
N LEU A 7 -3.57 21.72 1.76
CA LEU A 7 -2.85 23.00 1.75
C LEU A 7 -2.44 23.45 0.33
N THR A 8 -2.25 22.49 -0.60
CA THR A 8 -1.77 22.77 -1.96
C THR A 8 -2.92 22.89 -2.97
N GLN A 9 -4.03 22.18 -2.76
CA GLN A 9 -5.19 22.23 -3.64
C GLN A 9 -6.51 22.26 -2.86
N SER A 10 -7.31 23.27 -3.13
CA SER A 10 -8.69 23.41 -2.63
C SER A 10 -9.63 22.46 -3.37
N MET A 11 -9.46 21.14 -3.17
CA MET A 11 -10.32 20.09 -3.71
C MET A 11 -11.32 19.65 -2.65
N ASP A 12 -12.47 19.13 -3.09
CA ASP A 12 -13.47 18.57 -2.18
C ASP A 12 -12.89 17.40 -1.36
N LEU A 13 -13.26 17.30 -0.09
CA LEU A 13 -12.69 16.32 0.85
C LEU A 13 -12.87 14.88 0.38
N GLY A 14 -14.00 14.58 -0.28
CA GLY A 14 -14.27 13.25 -0.81
C GLY A 14 -13.26 12.84 -1.89
N VAL A 15 -12.88 13.78 -2.75
CA VAL A 15 -11.91 13.55 -3.82
C VAL A 15 -10.50 13.35 -3.25
N ALA A 16 -10.09 14.18 -2.28
CA ALA A 16 -8.77 14.06 -1.67
C ALA A 16 -8.57 12.72 -0.94
N VAL A 17 -9.60 12.25 -0.21
CA VAL A 17 -9.56 10.94 0.46
C VAL A 17 -9.53 9.80 -0.55
N PHE A 18 -10.36 9.86 -1.60
CA PHE A 18 -10.36 8.84 -2.65
C PHE A 18 -9.00 8.71 -3.34
N GLU A 19 -8.39 9.84 -3.73
CA GLU A 19 -7.06 9.87 -4.36
C GLU A 19 -5.98 9.32 -3.42
N ALA A 20 -6.00 9.71 -2.14
CA ALA A 20 -5.04 9.22 -1.15
C ALA A 20 -5.15 7.70 -0.92
N VAL A 21 -6.37 7.18 -0.81
CA VAL A 21 -6.62 5.74 -0.64
C VAL A 21 -6.25 4.97 -1.91
N SER A 22 -6.61 5.47 -3.10
CA SER A 22 -6.25 4.85 -4.38
C SER A 22 -4.73 4.78 -4.58
N ALA A 23 -4.01 5.86 -4.22
CA ALA A 23 -2.55 5.89 -4.28
C ALA A 23 -1.92 4.92 -3.28
N LEU A 24 -2.40 4.89 -2.02
CA LEU A 24 -1.90 3.96 -0.99
C LEU A 24 -2.20 2.49 -1.31
N ALA A 25 -3.33 2.19 -1.94
CA ALA A 25 -3.65 0.83 -2.35
C ALA A 25 -3.08 0.46 -3.73
N THR A 26 -2.35 1.38 -4.39
CA THR A 26 -1.82 1.22 -5.75
C THR A 26 -2.88 0.81 -6.79
N VAL A 27 -4.11 1.29 -6.61
CA VAL A 27 -5.25 0.96 -7.49
C VAL A 27 -5.13 1.69 -8.82
N GLY A 28 -4.52 2.88 -8.83
CA GLY A 28 -4.26 3.66 -10.05
C GLY A 28 -5.49 4.38 -10.63
N LEU A 29 -6.60 4.44 -9.87
CA LEU A 29 -7.81 5.16 -10.25
C LEU A 29 -7.76 6.60 -9.72
N SER A 30 -8.19 7.55 -10.54
CA SER A 30 -8.31 8.98 -10.19
C SER A 30 -9.66 9.51 -10.68
N ILE A 31 -10.29 10.40 -9.89
CA ILE A 31 -11.56 11.06 -10.25
C ILE A 31 -11.27 12.40 -10.98
N GLY A 32 -10.05 12.55 -11.51
CA GLY A 32 -9.59 13.79 -12.14
C GLY A 32 -8.83 14.72 -11.20
N GLY A 33 -8.57 14.29 -9.95
CA GLY A 33 -7.72 15.02 -9.01
C GLY A 33 -6.26 15.04 -9.46
N THR A 34 -5.72 13.87 -9.84
CA THR A 34 -4.32 13.67 -10.24
C THR A 34 -3.90 14.53 -11.45
N ALA A 35 -4.83 14.89 -12.35
CA ALA A 35 -4.53 15.75 -13.51
C ALA A 35 -4.33 17.23 -13.14
N GLN A 36 -4.89 17.68 -12.02
CA GLN A 36 -4.79 19.05 -11.53
C GLN A 36 -3.64 19.24 -10.52
N LEU A 37 -2.99 18.15 -10.10
CA LEU A 37 -1.94 18.16 -9.09
C LEU A 37 -0.71 18.96 -9.55
N ASP A 38 -0.28 19.88 -8.69
CA ASP A 38 0.97 20.63 -8.82
C ASP A 38 2.19 19.70 -8.67
N GLU A 39 3.39 20.14 -9.07
CA GLU A 39 4.61 19.30 -9.07
C GLU A 39 4.87 18.64 -7.70
N VAL A 40 4.63 19.37 -6.61
CA VAL A 40 4.75 18.87 -5.23
C VAL A 40 3.73 17.76 -4.92
N GLY A 41 2.50 17.89 -5.42
CA GLY A 41 1.45 16.88 -5.26
C GLY A 41 1.82 15.57 -5.95
N LYS A 42 2.43 15.65 -7.14
CA LYS A 42 2.90 14.46 -7.88
C LYS A 42 3.97 13.69 -7.12
N VAL A 43 4.92 14.39 -6.50
CA VAL A 43 5.95 13.77 -5.66
C VAL A 43 5.32 13.05 -4.47
N LEU A 44 4.33 13.68 -3.81
CA LEU A 44 3.61 13.06 -2.70
C LEU A 44 2.85 11.79 -3.11
N ILE A 45 2.17 11.79 -4.26
CA ILE A 45 1.48 10.59 -4.77
C ILE A 45 2.47 9.49 -5.15
N MET A 46 3.62 9.82 -5.76
CA MET A 46 4.66 8.83 -6.06
C MET A 46 5.16 8.14 -4.78
N PHE A 47 5.43 8.91 -3.72
CA PHE A 47 5.78 8.34 -2.41
C PHE A 47 4.66 7.48 -1.82
N ALA A 48 3.41 7.91 -1.96
CA ALA A 48 2.26 7.16 -1.46
C ALA A 48 2.09 5.81 -2.20
N MET A 49 2.26 5.78 -3.52
CA MET A 49 2.23 4.54 -4.32
C MET A 49 3.39 3.61 -3.98
N PHE A 50 4.59 4.16 -3.79
CA PHE A 50 5.76 3.39 -3.37
C PHE A 50 5.53 2.76 -1.99
N ALA A 51 5.09 3.54 -1.01
CA ALA A 51 4.74 3.05 0.32
C ALA A 51 3.59 2.03 0.29
N GLY A 52 2.60 2.26 -0.58
CA GLY A 52 1.48 1.37 -0.80
C GLY A 52 1.87 -0.01 -1.32
N ARG A 53 2.89 -0.07 -2.19
CA ARG A 53 3.42 -1.34 -2.70
C ARG A 53 4.37 -2.03 -1.73
N VAL A 54 5.28 -1.28 -1.11
CA VAL A 54 6.30 -1.82 -0.20
C VAL A 54 5.71 -2.20 1.16
N GLY A 55 4.71 -1.44 1.64
CA GLY A 55 4.07 -1.61 2.95
C GLY A 55 3.55 -3.03 3.21
N PRO A 56 2.70 -3.60 2.34
CA PRO A 56 2.19 -4.96 2.52
C PRO A 56 3.29 -6.02 2.55
N LEU A 57 4.31 -5.89 1.69
CA LEU A 57 5.41 -6.84 1.63
C LEU A 57 6.29 -6.76 2.89
N THR A 58 6.58 -5.55 3.36
CA THR A 58 7.33 -5.32 4.62
C THR A 58 6.53 -5.79 5.83
N LEU A 59 5.23 -5.51 5.89
CA LEU A 59 4.34 -6.03 6.94
C LEU A 59 4.32 -7.55 6.91
N PHE A 60 4.17 -8.16 5.73
CA PHE A 60 4.18 -9.61 5.59
C PHE A 60 5.51 -10.20 6.05
N LEU A 61 6.66 -9.64 5.66
CA LEU A 61 7.97 -10.09 6.12
C LEU A 61 8.18 -9.88 7.63
N PHE A 62 7.65 -8.79 8.20
CA PHE A 62 7.74 -8.52 9.63
C PHE A 62 6.87 -9.47 10.46
N LEU A 63 5.67 -9.81 9.97
CA LEU A 63 4.78 -10.79 10.60
C LEU A 63 5.20 -12.23 10.29
N SER A 64 5.91 -12.45 9.18
CA SER A 64 6.42 -13.76 8.79
C SER A 64 7.58 -14.10 9.70
N GLU A 65 7.26 -14.85 10.74
CA GLU A 65 8.25 -15.49 11.59
C GLU A 65 9.14 -16.37 10.70
N GLN A 66 10.42 -16.01 10.60
CA GLN A 66 11.40 -16.84 9.90
C GLN A 66 11.53 -18.13 10.69
N LYS A 67 10.79 -19.17 10.27
CA LYS A 67 11.09 -20.54 10.65
C LYS A 67 12.50 -20.81 10.11
N GLY A 68 13.51 -20.62 10.95
CA GLY A 68 14.88 -20.98 10.63
C GLY A 68 14.90 -22.41 10.16
N ASP A 69 15.70 -22.71 9.13
CA ASP A 69 15.80 -24.03 8.51
C ASP A 69 15.69 -25.12 9.57
N GLU A 70 14.54 -25.79 9.63
CA GLU A 70 14.37 -26.93 10.51
C GLU A 70 15.29 -28.01 9.94
N LEU A 71 16.49 -28.11 10.52
CA LEU A 71 17.47 -29.19 10.30
C LEU A 71 16.89 -30.57 10.67
N TRP A 72 15.64 -30.63 11.14
CA TRP A 72 14.91 -31.82 11.50
C TRP A 72 13.73 -32.03 10.55
N LYS A 73 13.80 -33.11 9.77
CA LYS A 73 12.70 -33.54 8.91
C LYS A 73 11.57 -34.07 9.78
N HIS A 74 10.42 -33.38 9.81
CA HIS A 74 9.24 -33.90 10.50
C HIS A 74 8.80 -35.22 9.85
N PRO A 75 8.46 -36.26 10.64
CA PRO A 75 7.92 -37.49 10.09
C PRO A 75 6.62 -37.19 9.34
N GLU A 76 6.54 -37.70 8.11
CA GLU A 76 5.38 -37.52 7.23
C GLU A 76 4.27 -38.46 7.72
N GLU A 77 3.17 -37.90 8.22
CA GLU A 77 1.98 -38.66 8.61
C GLU A 77 0.95 -38.53 7.48
N GLU A 78 0.48 -39.66 6.95
CA GLU A 78 -0.56 -39.68 5.93
C GLU A 78 -1.90 -39.29 6.58
N VAL A 79 -2.34 -38.06 6.31
CA VAL A 79 -3.67 -37.59 6.71
C VAL A 79 -4.66 -38.01 5.63
N ASP A 80 -5.39 -39.09 5.91
CA ASP A 80 -6.47 -39.57 5.05
C ASP A 80 -7.66 -38.60 5.15
N VAL A 81 -7.74 -37.66 4.21
CA VAL A 81 -8.93 -36.81 4.01
C VAL A 81 -9.90 -37.60 3.15
N GLY A 82 -10.78 -38.33 3.84
CA GLY A 82 -11.80 -39.19 3.24
C GLY A 82 -12.74 -38.49 2.24
#